data_AF-A0A4R9JSN2-F1
#
_entry.id   AF-A0A4R9JSN2-F1
#
_cell.length_a   1.000
_cell.length_b   1.000
_cell.length_c   1.000
_cell.angle_alpha   90.00
_cell.angle_beta   90.00
_cell.angle_gamma   90.00
#
_symmetry.space_group_name_H-M   'P 1'
#
loop_
_entity.id
_entity.type
_entity.pdbx_description
1 polymer ?
#
loop_
_entity_poly.entity_id
_entity_poly.type
_entity_poly.pdbx_seq_one_letter_code
_entity_poly.pdbx_strand_id
1 'polypeptide(L)'
;MKKYGILVLLLFSITIWDLSKNNLPQFGKKVSMNEAPKCKSMCESVKNCLSEEQRKLQDPKLVQFACEILCTKQFQLFDGCSQAILTSCQAGELCIKNLTKGLF
;
A
#
# COMPACT_ATOMS: atom_id res chain seq x y z
N MET A 1 -13.91 -0.48 -46.68
CA MET A 1 -13.23 -0.86 -45.42
C MET A 1 -12.94 0.30 -44.45
N LYS A 2 -13.35 1.57 -44.71
CA LYS A 2 -13.14 2.70 -43.78
C LYS A 2 -14.08 2.74 -42.56
N LYS A 3 -15.24 2.06 -42.61
CA LYS A 3 -16.27 2.11 -41.56
C LYS A 3 -15.86 1.42 -40.25
N TYR A 4 -14.93 0.48 -40.31
CA TYR A 4 -14.45 -0.27 -39.14
C TYR A 4 -13.20 0.34 -38.50
N GLY A 5 -12.54 1.32 -39.15
CA GLY A 5 -11.31 1.93 -38.61
C GLY A 5 -11.54 2.64 -37.28
N ILE A 6 -12.65 3.37 -37.17
CA ILE A 6 -13.05 4.03 -35.91
C ILE A 6 -13.38 3.00 -34.82
N LEU A 7 -14.00 1.87 -35.20
CA LEU A 7 -14.34 0.81 -34.26
C LEU A 7 -13.09 0.13 -33.68
N VAL A 8 -12.09 -0.13 -34.53
CA VAL A 8 -10.79 -0.69 -34.12
C VAL A 8 -10.03 0.28 -33.20
N LEU A 9 -10.08 1.59 -33.51
CA LEU A 9 -9.43 2.62 -32.70
C LEU A 9 -10.10 2.74 -31.32
N LEU A 10 -11.43 2.65 -31.24
CA LEU A 10 -12.17 2.61 -29.98
C LEU A 10 -11.83 1.37 -29.16
N LEU A 11 -11.79 0.19 -29.78
CA LEU A 11 -11.41 -1.05 -29.12
C LEU A 11 -9.98 -0.96 -28.55
N PHE A 12 -9.03 -0.40 -29.31
CA PHE A 12 -7.67 -0.17 -28.84
C PHE A 12 -7.64 0.76 -27.62
N SER A 13 -8.33 1.89 -27.67
CA SER A 13 -8.39 2.82 -26.53
C SER A 13 -8.98 2.19 -25.27
N ILE A 14 -10.03 1.37 -25.41
CA ILE A 14 -10.65 0.66 -24.29
C ILE A 14 -9.69 -0.39 -23.72
N THR A 15 -8.98 -1.14 -24.56
CA THR A 15 -7.99 -2.12 -24.08
C THR A 15 -6.80 -1.47 -23.37
N ILE A 16 -6.30 -0.33 -23.87
CA ILE A 16 -5.23 0.43 -23.22
C ILE A 16 -5.72 0.98 -21.87
N TRP A 17 -6.96 1.48 -21.82
CA TRP A 17 -7.57 1.96 -20.58
C TRP A 17 -7.73 0.82 -19.56
N ASP A 18 -8.20 -0.34 -19.98
CA ASP A 18 -8.41 -1.51 -19.12
C ASP A 18 -7.07 -2.02 -18.55
N LEU A 19 -6.04 -2.10 -19.39
CA LEU A 19 -4.66 -2.40 -18.97
C LEU A 19 -4.12 -1.33 -18.00
N SER A 20 -4.44 -0.06 -18.21
CA SER A 20 -4.01 1.03 -17.32
C SER A 20 -4.67 0.94 -15.94
N LYS A 21 -5.94 0.51 -15.85
CA LYS A 21 -6.63 0.34 -14.56
C LYS A 21 -6.00 -0.72 -13.68
N ASN A 22 -5.45 -1.78 -14.28
CA ASN A 22 -4.77 -2.85 -13.54
C ASN A 22 -3.41 -2.42 -12.96
N ASN A 23 -2.85 -1.29 -13.40
CA ASN A 23 -1.60 -0.74 -12.88
C ASN A 23 -1.80 0.26 -11.73
N LEU A 24 -3.03 0.59 -11.37
CA LEU A 24 -3.31 1.46 -10.23
C LEU A 24 -3.32 0.64 -8.92
N PRO A 25 -2.74 1.18 -7.83
CA PRO A 25 -2.82 0.52 -6.53
C PRO A 25 -4.29 0.40 -6.11
N GLN A 26 -4.72 -0.83 -5.87
CA GLN A 26 -6.06 -1.18 -5.42
C GLN A 26 -6.11 -1.10 -3.89
N PHE A 27 -6.87 -0.14 -3.37
CA PHE A 27 -7.22 -0.11 -1.96
C PHE A 27 -8.00 -1.38 -1.59
N GLY A 28 -7.71 -1.95 -0.43
CA GLY A 28 -8.39 -3.15 0.07
C GLY A 28 -7.86 -4.48 -0.48
N LYS A 29 -6.80 -4.46 -1.33
CA LYS A 29 -6.17 -5.71 -1.76
C LYS A 29 -5.55 -6.41 -0.55
N LYS A 30 -6.15 -7.55 -0.20
CA LYS A 30 -5.65 -8.42 0.86
C LYS A 30 -4.31 -9.02 0.43
N VAL A 31 -3.44 -9.18 1.41
CA VAL A 31 -2.14 -9.84 1.22
C VAL A 31 -2.34 -11.28 0.70
N SER A 32 -1.52 -11.72 -0.26
CA SER A 32 -1.46 -13.13 -0.64
C SER A 32 -0.62 -13.93 0.37
N MET A 33 -0.75 -15.27 0.36
CA MET A 33 0.01 -16.14 1.28
C MET A 33 1.53 -15.93 1.18
N ASN A 34 2.04 -15.57 0.00
CA ASN A 34 3.46 -15.34 -0.25
C ASN A 34 3.93 -13.95 0.21
N GLU A 35 3.00 -13.01 0.41
CA GLU A 35 3.28 -11.62 0.80
C GLU A 35 3.10 -11.40 2.31
N ALA A 36 2.39 -12.29 3.01
CA ALA A 36 2.14 -12.19 4.45
C ALA A 36 3.42 -12.06 5.30
N PRO A 37 4.54 -12.76 5.00
CA PRO A 37 5.79 -12.58 5.73
C PRO A 37 6.38 -11.17 5.62
N LYS A 38 6.12 -10.44 4.52
CA LYS A 38 6.62 -9.06 4.32
C LYS A 38 5.96 -8.08 5.28
N CYS A 39 4.66 -8.27 5.57
CA CYS A 39 3.97 -7.44 6.56
C CYS A 39 4.59 -7.58 7.95
N LYS A 40 4.93 -8.81 8.35
CA LYS A 40 5.59 -9.07 9.64
C LYS A 40 6.92 -8.33 9.75
N SER A 41 7.80 -8.44 8.76
CA SER A 41 9.10 -7.77 8.77
C SER A 41 8.99 -6.23 8.75
N MET A 42 8.03 -5.68 8.00
CA MET A 42 7.77 -4.24 8.00
C MET A 42 7.26 -3.75 9.36
N CYS A 43 6.31 -4.47 9.96
CA CYS A 43 5.72 -4.07 11.23
C CYS A 43 6.68 -4.20 12.42
N GLU A 44 7.62 -5.14 12.35
CA GLU A 44 8.74 -5.20 13.29
C GLU A 44 9.66 -3.97 13.19
N SER A 45 9.86 -3.44 11.99
CA SER A 45 10.60 -2.19 11.78
C SER A 45 9.83 -0.97 12.33
N VAL A 46 8.50 -0.94 12.18
CA VAL A 46 7.63 0.14 12.71
C VAL A 46 7.65 0.20 14.24
N LYS A 47 7.85 -0.92 14.95
CA LYS A 47 8.01 -0.91 16.41
C LYS A 47 9.19 -0.05 16.89
N ASN A 48 10.20 0.14 16.03
CA ASN A 48 11.34 1.01 16.31
C ASN A 48 11.04 2.49 16.07
N CYS A 49 9.88 2.81 15.50
CA CYS A 49 9.42 4.17 15.26
C CYS A 49 8.64 4.81 16.42
N LEU A 50 8.30 4.02 17.44
CA LEU A 50 7.64 4.53 18.64
C LEU A 50 8.64 5.34 19.47
N SER A 51 8.27 6.57 19.83
CA SER A 51 9.03 7.34 20.82
C SER A 51 8.96 6.70 22.20
N GLU A 52 9.91 7.02 23.08
CA GLU A 52 9.94 6.51 24.46
C GLU A 52 8.66 6.84 25.26
N GLU A 53 8.04 8.00 24.98
CA GLU A 53 6.73 8.35 25.55
C GLU A 53 5.60 7.47 24.99
N GLN A 54 5.60 7.18 23.69
CA GLN A 54 4.60 6.31 23.08
C GLN A 54 4.75 4.85 23.54
N ARG A 55 5.97 4.37 23.74
CA ARG A 55 6.25 3.03 24.30
C ARG A 55 5.75 2.86 25.73
N LYS A 56 5.72 3.94 26.53
CA LYS A 56 5.16 3.91 27.89
C LYS A 56 3.64 3.89 27.91
N LEU A 57 3.00 4.51 26.91
CA LEU A 57 1.54 4.64 26.82
C LEU A 57 0.89 3.50 26.03
N GLN A 58 1.61 2.85 25.12
CA GLN A 58 1.09 1.81 24.23
C GLN A 58 1.91 0.54 24.34
N ASP A 59 1.24 -0.60 24.51
CA ASP A 59 1.91 -1.91 24.47
C ASP A 59 2.53 -2.10 23.07
N PRO A 60 3.86 -2.29 22.96
CA PRO A 60 4.52 -2.47 21.67
C PRO A 60 4.01 -3.67 20.87
N LYS A 61 3.46 -4.70 21.53
CA LYS A 61 2.81 -5.82 20.84
C LYS A 61 1.48 -5.40 20.20
N LEU A 62 0.72 -4.51 20.85
CA LEU A 62 -0.53 -4.00 20.31
C LEU A 62 -0.28 -3.19 19.02
N VAL A 63 0.77 -2.37 19.02
CA VAL A 63 1.20 -1.60 17.83
C VAL A 63 1.61 -2.54 16.69
N GLN A 64 2.37 -3.60 17.01
CA GLN A 64 2.74 -4.61 16.04
C GLN A 64 1.50 -5.28 15.42
N PHE A 65 0.54 -5.72 16.25
CA PHE A 65 -0.70 -6.31 15.75
C PHE A 65 -1.53 -5.34 14.91
N ALA A 66 -1.65 -4.07 15.32
CA ALA A 66 -2.36 -3.05 14.57
C ALA A 66 -1.71 -2.84 13.18
N CYS A 67 -0.38 -2.78 13.13
CA CYS A 67 0.35 -2.71 11.87
C CYS A 67 0.12 -3.96 11.01
N GLU A 68 0.21 -5.17 11.58
CA GLU A 68 0.02 -6.41 10.83
C GLU A 68 -1.39 -6.50 10.26
N ILE A 69 -2.42 -6.15 11.04
CA ILE A 69 -3.82 -6.10 10.58
C ILE A 69 -3.97 -5.08 9.43
N LEU A 70 -3.44 -3.86 9.59
CA LEU A 70 -3.53 -2.83 8.57
C LEU A 70 -2.79 -3.24 7.29
N CYS A 71 -1.57 -3.76 7.40
CA CYS A 71 -0.79 -4.25 6.26
C CYS A 71 -1.49 -5.40 5.54
N THR A 72 -2.09 -6.33 6.28
CA THR A 72 -2.83 -7.47 5.71
C THR A 72 -4.06 -7.01 4.92
N LYS A 73 -4.74 -5.94 5.38
CA LYS A 73 -5.95 -5.39 4.74
C LYS A 73 -5.64 -4.40 3.61
N GLN A 74 -4.52 -3.69 3.72
CA GLN A 74 -4.12 -2.59 2.84
C GLN A 74 -2.73 -2.84 2.25
N PHE A 75 -2.47 -4.07 1.78
CA PHE A 75 -1.12 -4.51 1.47
C PHE A 75 -0.43 -3.64 0.41
N GLN A 76 -1.12 -3.27 -0.66
CA GLN A 76 -0.51 -2.45 -1.72
C GLN A 76 -0.10 -1.04 -1.28
N LEU A 77 -0.79 -0.46 -0.29
CA LEU A 77 -0.38 0.82 0.30
C LEU A 77 0.92 0.67 1.08
N PHE A 78 1.01 -0.39 1.89
CA PHE A 78 2.21 -0.68 2.68
C PHE A 78 3.38 -1.09 1.78
N ASP A 79 3.15 -1.91 0.76
CA ASP A 79 4.18 -2.33 -0.20
C ASP A 79 4.75 -1.13 -0.98
N GLY A 80 3.88 -0.21 -1.43
CA GLY A 80 4.29 1.04 -2.09
C GLY A 80 5.12 1.98 -1.20
N CYS A 81 4.92 1.93 0.11
CA CYS A 81 5.71 2.70 1.09
C CYS A 81 6.80 1.90 1.80
N SER A 82 6.98 0.62 1.48
CA SER A 82 7.85 -0.30 2.21
C SER A 82 9.28 0.22 2.32
N GLN A 83 9.84 0.71 1.21
CA GLN A 83 11.18 1.30 1.17
C GLN A 83 11.29 2.55 2.04
N ALA A 84 10.27 3.42 2.05
CA ALA A 84 10.27 4.61 2.88
C ALA A 84 10.20 4.27 4.37
N ILE A 85 9.37 3.28 4.74
CA ILE A 85 9.22 2.77 6.10
C ILE A 85 10.52 2.14 6.60
N LEU A 86 11.22 1.38 5.74
CA LEU A 86 12.52 0.77 6.07
C LEU A 86 13.65 1.80 6.17
N THR A 87 13.54 2.93 5.48
CA THR A 87 14.58 3.98 5.48
C THR A 87 14.49 4.86 6.71
N SER A 88 13.30 5.35 7.05
CA SER A 88 13.06 6.08 8.30
C SER A 88 11.59 6.15 8.65
N CYS A 89 11.29 6.29 9.93
CA CYS A 89 9.94 6.43 10.45
C CYS A 89 9.21 7.65 9.86
N GLN A 90 9.92 8.77 9.75
CA GLN A 90 9.37 10.01 9.20
C GLN A 90 9.09 9.88 7.70
N ALA A 91 9.98 9.25 6.93
CA ALA A 91 9.75 8.99 5.51
C ALA A 91 8.57 8.04 5.28
N GLY A 92 8.45 6.99 6.11
CA GLY A 92 7.31 6.08 6.09
C GLY A 92 5.99 6.79 6.39
N GLU A 93 5.95 7.62 7.43
CA GLU A 93 4.76 8.42 7.78
C GLU A 93 4.35 9.35 6.64
N LEU A 94 5.31 10.06 6.04
CA LEU A 94 5.07 11.00 4.94
C LEU A 94 4.56 10.26 3.69
N CYS A 95 5.12 9.08 3.40
CA CYS A 95 4.68 8.25 2.29
C CYS A 95 3.23 7.77 2.48
N ILE A 96 2.90 7.23 3.66
CA ILE A 96 1.53 6.78 3.95
C ILE A 96 0.57 7.97 3.87
N LYS A 97 0.90 9.10 4.51
CA LYS A 97 0.08 10.33 4.46
C LYS A 97 -0.18 10.80 3.03
N ASN A 98 0.82 10.73 2.15
CA ASN A 98 0.66 11.11 0.75
C ASN A 98 -0.21 10.13 -0.03
N LEU A 99 -0.07 8.82 0.19
CA LEU A 99 -0.92 7.80 -0.45
C LEU A 99 -2.38 7.83 0.06
N THR A 100 -2.59 8.21 1.31
CA THR A 100 -3.94 8.33 1.91
C THR A 100 -4.53 9.74 1.75
N LYS A 101 -3.81 10.68 1.12
CA LYS A 101 -4.26 12.07 0.96
C LYS A 101 -5.51 12.11 0.08
N GLY A 102 -6.66 12.43 0.69
CA GLY A 102 -7.97 12.45 0.03
C GLY A 102 -8.82 11.19 0.23
N LEU A 103 -8.33 10.18 0.98
CA LEU A 103 -9.17 9.07 1.48
C LEU A 103 -9.77 9.36 2.87
N PHE A 104 -9.24 10.36 3.57
CA PHE A 104 -9.68 10.85 4.87
C PHE A 104 -9.64 12.38 4.89
#